data_AF-A0A965GFP8-F1
#
_entry.id   AF-A0A965GFP8-F1
#
_cell.length_a   1.000
_cell.length_b   1.000
_cell.length_c   1.000
_cell.angle_alpha   90.00
_cell.angle_beta   90.00
_cell.angle_gamma   90.00
#
_symmetry.space_group_name_H-M   'P 1'
#
loop_
_entity.id
_entity.type
_entity.pdbx_description
1 polymer ?
#
loop_
_entity_poly.entity_id
_entity_poly.type
_entity_poly.pdbx_seq_one_letter_code
_entity_poly.pdbx_strand_id
1 'polypeptide(L)' 'VCAAVDLDTEVPRILAAAKAGICVEPDNTSAFISALRAMMQDPKTLNEMGERGRIWVEGHASAGSVAQRYEALYAP' A
#
# COMPACT_ATOMS: atom_id res chain seq x y z
N VAL A 1 -3.92 3.80 -4.49
CA VAL A 1 -5.07 3.44 -3.63
C VAL A 1 -5.38 4.57 -2.66
N CYS A 2 -6.65 4.84 -2.35
CA CYS A 2 -7.06 5.67 -1.21
C CYS A 2 -7.89 4.78 -0.28
N ALA A 3 -7.43 4.56 0.95
CA ALA A 3 -8.05 3.65 1.91
C ALA A 3 -8.54 4.39 3.15
N ALA A 4 -9.76 4.12 3.58
CA ALA A 4 -10.30 4.55 4.87
C ALA A 4 -10.26 3.37 5.83
N VAL A 5 -9.25 3.32 6.68
CA VAL A 5 -8.94 2.19 7.57
C VAL A 5 -8.29 2.72 8.85
N ASP A 6 -8.43 1.98 9.94
CA ASP A 6 -7.74 2.27 11.19
C ASP A 6 -6.22 2.36 10.95
N LEU A 7 -5.62 3.46 11.39
CA LEU A 7 -4.22 3.79 11.15
C LEU A 7 -3.23 2.90 11.92
N ASP A 8 -3.70 2.14 12.91
CA ASP A 8 -2.88 1.21 13.68
C ASP A 8 -2.81 -0.20 13.06
N THR A 9 -3.51 -0.43 11.94
CA THR A 9 -3.50 -1.69 11.20
C THR A 9 -2.29 -1.84 10.26
N GLU A 10 -2.16 -3.00 9.59
CA GLU A 10 -1.10 -3.24 8.62
C GLU A 10 -1.26 -2.46 7.31
N VAL A 11 -2.48 -2.04 6.96
CA VAL A 11 -2.75 -1.38 5.66
C VAL A 11 -1.94 -0.08 5.50
N PRO A 12 -1.91 0.86 6.47
CA PRO A 12 -1.02 2.02 6.45
C PRO A 12 0.46 1.66 6.29
N ARG A 13 0.94 0.62 6.99
CA ARG A 13 2.35 0.18 6.90
C ARG A 13 2.68 -0.33 5.51
N ILE A 14 1.80 -1.14 4.91
CA ILE A 14 1.95 -1.67 3.56
C ILE A 14 1.96 -0.53 2.53
N LEU A 15 1.00 0.40 2.60
CA LEU A 15 0.93 1.52 1.65
C LEU A 15 2.15 2.44 1.76
N ALA A 16 2.67 2.68 2.97
CA ALA A 16 3.89 3.45 3.20
C ALA A 16 5.13 2.73 2.62
N ALA A 17 5.27 1.43 2.87
CA ALA A 17 6.37 0.63 2.34
C ALA A 17 6.36 0.57 0.81
N ALA A 18 5.18 0.39 0.21
CA ALA A 18 5.00 0.33 -1.24
C ALA A 18 5.01 1.70 -1.92
N LYS A 19 4.84 2.81 -1.18
CA LYS A 19 4.60 4.16 -1.72
C LYS A 19 3.48 4.17 -2.77
N ALA A 20 2.40 3.42 -2.50
CA ALA A 20 1.37 3.06 -3.48
C ALA A 20 -0.03 3.63 -3.18
N GLY A 21 -0.15 4.50 -2.18
CA GLY A 21 -1.43 5.09 -1.81
C GLY A 21 -1.38 5.96 -0.56
N ILE A 22 -2.59 6.33 -0.11
CA ILE A 22 -2.85 7.17 1.05
C ILE A 22 -3.87 6.45 1.95
N CYS A 23 -3.67 6.52 3.27
CA CYS A 23 -4.66 6.14 4.27
C CYS A 23 -5.26 7.38 4.93
N VAL A 24 -6.54 7.31 5.27
CA VAL A 24 -7.24 8.25 6.15
C VAL A 24 -8.00 7.47 7.21
N GLU A 25 -8.33 8.15 8.32
CA GLU A 25 -9.15 7.57 9.38
C GLU A 25 -10.52 7.11 8.86
N PRO A 26 -11.08 6.00 9.41
CA PRO A 26 -12.46 5.61 9.16
C PRO A 26 -13.44 6.73 9.51
N ASP A 27 -14.62 6.71 8.87
CA ASP A 27 -15.72 7.65 9.08
C ASP A 27 -15.38 9.15 8.85
N ASN A 28 -14.17 9.47 8.39
CA ASN A 28 -13.78 10.82 8.02
C ASN A 28 -13.98 11.08 6.51
N THR A 29 -15.25 11.25 6.11
CA THR A 29 -15.63 11.46 4.71
C THR A 29 -14.95 12.69 4.10
N SER A 30 -14.77 13.77 4.87
CA SER A 30 -14.13 14.99 4.37
C SER A 30 -12.64 14.77 4.07
N ALA A 31 -11.93 14.05 4.93
CA ALA A 31 -10.53 13.67 4.69
C ALA A 31 -10.41 12.76 3.47
N PHE A 32 -11.29 11.77 3.33
CA PHE A 32 -11.26 10.84 2.19
C PHE A 32 -11.46 11.58 0.85
N ILE A 33 -12.46 12.46 0.77
CA ILE A 33 -12.73 13.26 -0.43
C ILE A 33 -11.54 14.19 -0.75
N SER A 34 -10.97 14.84 0.27
CA SER A 34 -9.83 15.73 0.10
C SER A 34 -8.59 14.98 -0.42
N ALA A 35 -8.28 13.83 0.17
CA ALA A 35 -7.18 12.96 -0.27
C ALA A 35 -7.37 12.49 -1.71
N LEU A 36 -8.58 12.03 -2.07
CA LEU A 36 -8.87 11.59 -3.43
C LEU A 36 -8.72 12.73 -4.45
N ARG A 37 -9.22 13.93 -4.12
CA ARG A 37 -9.08 15.11 -5.00
C ARG A 37 -7.62 15.50 -5.20
N ALA A 38 -6.80 15.46 -4.15
CA ALA A 38 -5.37 15.75 -4.22
C ALA A 38 -4.65 14.72 -5.11
N MET A 39 -4.97 13.44 -4.93
CA MET A 39 -4.47 12.33 -5.76
C MET A 39 -4.79 12.54 -7.24
N MET A 40 -6.00 12.98 -7.58
CA MET A 40 -6.43 13.22 -8.96
C MET A 40 -5.77 14.42 -9.65
N GLN A 41 -5.06 15.30 -8.92
CA GLN A 41 -4.37 16.44 -9.54
C GLN A 41 -3.15 16.02 -10.38
N ASP A 42 -2.58 14.83 -10.15
CA ASP A 42 -1.43 14.33 -10.89
C ASP A 42 -1.64 12.87 -11.33
N PRO A 43 -2.26 12.66 -12.51
CA PRO A 43 -2.47 11.33 -13.07
C PRO A 43 -1.18 10.54 -13.31
N LYS A 44 -0.04 11.21 -13.56
CA LYS A 44 1.24 10.53 -13.75
C LYS A 44 1.68 9.89 -12.44
N THR A 45 1.65 10.66 -11.35
CA THR A 45 1.96 10.14 -10.00
C THR A 45 1.02 8.98 -9.62
N LEU A 46 -0.26 9.00 -10.04
CA LEU A 46 -1.17 7.87 -9.79
C LEU A 46 -0.76 6.59 -10.50
N ASN A 47 -0.35 6.66 -11.76
CA ASN A 47 0.14 5.49 -12.48
C ASN A 47 1.43 4.95 -11.84
N GLU A 48 2.34 5.82 -11.43
CA GLU A 48 3.56 5.40 -10.74
C GLU A 48 3.26 4.78 -9.37
N MET A 49 2.26 5.29 -8.62
CA MET A 49 1.79 4.65 -7.39
C MET A 49 1.27 3.23 -7.64
N GLY A 50 0.50 3.03 -8.72
CA GLY A 50 0.02 1.71 -9.11
C GLY A 50 1.16 0.74 -9.45
N GLU A 51 2.13 1.20 -10.24
CA GLU A 51 3.30 0.39 -10.62
C GLU A 51 4.14 0.00 -9.41
N ARG A 52 4.44 0.94 -8.52
CA ARG A 52 5.16 0.64 -7.27
C ARG A 52 4.41 -0.35 -6.40
N GLY A 53 3.08 -0.23 -6.32
CA GLY A 53 2.23 -1.18 -5.60
C GLY A 53 2.36 -2.60 -6.15
N ARG A 54 2.32 -2.75 -7.48
CA ARG A 54 2.50 -4.05 -8.14
C ARG A 54 3.88 -4.65 -7.84
N ILE A 55 4.94 -3.88 -8.05
CA ILE A 55 6.32 -4.32 -7.77
C ILE A 55 6.47 -4.77 -6.31
N TRP A 56 5.88 -4.03 -5.37
CA TRP A 56 5.95 -4.38 -3.96
C TRP A 56 5.26 -5.72 -3.67
N VAL A 57 4.04 -5.94 -4.19
CA VAL A 57 3.29 -7.19 -4.00
C VAL A 57 4.06 -8.38 -4.56
N GLU A 58 4.58 -8.27 -5.77
CA GLU A 58 5.35 -9.33 -6.43
C GLU A 58 6.60 -9.73 -5.61
N GLY A 59 7.26 -8.75 -4.97
CA GLY A 59 8.47 -8.98 -4.18
C GLY A 59 8.26 -9.34 -2.70
N HIS A 60 7.18 -8.89 -2.05
CA HIS A 60 7.01 -8.99 -0.59
C HIS A 60 5.81 -9.83 -0.13
N ALA A 61 4.73 -9.85 -0.91
CA ALA A 61 3.48 -10.51 -0.54
C ALA A 61 3.10 -11.64 -1.50
N SER A 62 3.98 -12.00 -2.44
CA SER A 62 3.77 -13.15 -3.31
C SER A 62 3.96 -14.46 -2.54
N ALA A 63 3.19 -15.50 -2.92
CA ALA A 63 3.30 -16.82 -2.30
C ALA A 63 4.75 -17.36 -2.33
N GLY A 64 5.49 -17.09 -3.42
CA GLY A 64 6.90 -17.46 -3.54
C GLY A 64 7.82 -16.71 -2.57
N SER A 65 7.64 -15.39 -2.39
CA SER A 65 8.42 -14.59 -1.44
C SER A 65 8.17 -15.04 0.01
N VAL A 66 6.92 -15.35 0.34
CA VAL A 66 6.56 -15.90 1.65
C VAL A 66 7.21 -17.27 1.87
N ALA A 67 7.14 -18.18 0.89
CA ALA A 67 7.77 -19.50 0.97
C ALA A 67 9.29 -19.41 1.19
N GLN A 68 9.99 -18.57 0.43
CA GLN A 68 11.44 -18.36 0.59
C GLN A 68 11.81 -17.85 2.00
N ARG A 69 11.02 -16.94 2.57
CA ARG A 69 11.26 -16.45 3.94
C ARG A 69 11.06 -17.55 4.98
N TYR A 70 10.08 -18.42 4.80
CA TYR A 70 9.89 -19.58 5.68
C TYR A 70 11.01 -20.60 5.53
N GLU A 71 11.45 -20.91 4.30
CA GLU A 71 12.58 -21.81 4.06
C GLU A 71 13.87 -21.29 4.72
N ALA A 72 14.11 -19.98 4.67
CA ALA A 72 15.29 -19.36 5.28
C ALA A 72 15.35 -19.50 6.81
N LEU A 73 14.22 -19.70 7.51
CA LEU A 73 14.20 -19.95 8.96
C LEU A 73 14.78 -21.32 9.33
N TYR A 74 14.80 -22.26 8.37
CA TYR A 74 15.26 -23.64 8.55
C TYR A 74 16.55 -23.92 7.78
N ALA A 75 17.06 -22.95 7.04
CA ALA A 75 18.37 -23.04 6.40
C ALA A 75 19.48 -22.91 7.47
N PRO A 76 20.53 -23.75 7.42
CA PRO A 76 21.60 -23.79 8.42
C PRO A 76 22.50 -22.55 8.42
#